data_AF-A0A6P7TUY3-F1
#
_entry.id   AF-A0A6P7TUY3-F1
#
_cell.length_a   1.000
_cell.length_b   1.000
_cell.length_c   1.000
_cell.angle_alpha   90.00
_cell.angle_beta   90.00
_cell.angle_gamma   90.00
#
_symmetry.space_group_name_H-M   'P 1'
#
loop_
_entity.id
_entity.type
_entity.pdbx_description
1 polymer ?
#
loop_
_entity_poly.entity_id
_entity_poly.type
_entity_poly.pdbx_seq_one_letter_code
_entity_poly.pdbx_strand_id
1 'polypeptide(L)'
;MEMIDVSGYVAEEKMNIATSYLVPQAQVNSGVDHDTVKIGDSAMRLLIKSYCRESGVRNLQKQIEKVYRKAAFRIVKEGISNILVTPDNLQEFVGKPLFTTDKMYEQTPPGVVMGLAWTAMGM
;
A
#
# COMPACT_ATOMS: atom_id res chain seq x y z
N MET A 1 -5.62 31.67 -16.18
CA MET A 1 -4.99 30.38 -15.80
C MET A 1 -6.07 29.63 -15.07
N GLU A 2 -6.62 28.58 -15.68
CA GLU A 2 -7.70 27.79 -15.10
C GLU A 2 -7.08 26.82 -14.07
N MET A 3 -7.55 26.86 -12.82
CA MET A 3 -7.11 25.92 -11.80
C MET A 3 -7.98 24.68 -11.87
N ILE A 4 -7.35 23.52 -12.05
CA ILE A 4 -8.00 22.21 -11.96
C ILE A 4 -7.50 21.58 -10.65
N ASP A 5 -8.39 21.45 -9.68
CA ASP A 5 -8.09 20.77 -8.42
C ASP A 5 -8.22 19.26 -8.60
N VAL A 6 -7.18 18.53 -8.18
CA VAL A 6 -7.18 17.06 -8.14
C VAL A 6 -7.24 16.63 -6.67
N SER A 7 -8.36 16.04 -6.26
CA SER A 7 -8.53 15.52 -4.90
C SER A 7 -7.71 14.25 -4.65
N GLY A 8 -7.54 13.91 -3.38
CA GLY A 8 -7.02 12.60 -2.98
C GLY A 8 -7.95 11.45 -3.37
N TYR A 9 -7.45 10.23 -3.24
CA TYR A 9 -8.18 9.01 -3.53
C TYR A 9 -8.70 8.34 -2.26
N VAL A 10 -9.91 7.80 -2.33
CA VAL A 10 -10.49 6.92 -1.31
C VAL A 10 -9.83 5.54 -1.36
N ALA A 11 -9.88 4.78 -0.26
CA ALA A 11 -9.25 3.46 -0.17
C ALA A 11 -9.69 2.50 -1.30
N GLU A 12 -10.94 2.56 -1.74
CA GLU A 12 -11.46 1.74 -2.83
C GLU A 12 -10.91 2.18 -4.21
N GLU A 13 -10.81 3.49 -4.44
CA GLU A 13 -10.17 4.02 -5.65
C GLU A 13 -8.69 3.61 -5.72
N LYS A 14 -7.99 3.68 -4.57
CA LYS A 14 -6.59 3.20 -4.48
C LYS A 14 -6.47 1.71 -4.76
N MET A 15 -7.43 0.91 -4.31
CA MET A 15 -7.48 -0.52 -4.61
C MET A 15 -7.57 -0.75 -6.12
N ASN A 16 -8.48 -0.05 -6.79
CA ASN A 16 -8.66 -0.16 -8.24
C ASN A 16 -7.42 0.33 -9.00
N ILE A 17 -6.83 1.46 -8.59
CA ILE A 17 -5.58 1.96 -9.18
C ILE A 17 -4.44 0.96 -8.98
N ALA A 18 -4.36 0.33 -7.81
CA ALA A 18 -3.32 -0.65 -7.52
C ALA A 18 -3.42 -1.87 -8.44
N THR A 19 -4.62 -2.43 -8.57
CA THR A 19 -4.87 -3.61 -9.41
C THR A 19 -4.73 -3.31 -10.91
N SER A 20 -5.27 -2.19 -11.38
CA SER A 20 -5.29 -1.86 -12.80
C SER A 20 -3.95 -1.33 -13.33
N TYR A 21 -3.15 -0.65 -12.49
CA TYR A 21 -1.95 0.06 -12.96
C TYR A 21 -0.69 -0.28 -12.17
N LEU A 22 -0.73 -0.21 -10.84
CA LEU A 22 0.50 -0.32 -10.04
C LEU A 22 1.08 -1.74 -10.03
N VAL A 23 0.22 -2.76 -9.97
CA VAL A 23 0.61 -4.17 -10.01
C VAL A 23 1.25 -4.53 -11.36
N PRO A 24 0.60 -4.26 -12.53
CA PRO A 24 1.24 -4.47 -13.82
C PRO A 24 2.55 -3.72 -13.98
N GLN A 25 2.61 -2.46 -13.53
CA GLN A 25 3.84 -1.67 -13.60
C GLN A 25 4.97 -2.28 -12.76
N ALA A 26 4.66 -2.75 -11.54
CA ALA A 26 5.64 -3.37 -10.65
C ALA A 26 6.13 -4.73 -11.17
N GLN A 27 5.26 -5.50 -11.83
CA GLN A 27 5.61 -6.76 -12.51
C GLN A 27 6.63 -6.49 -13.62
N VAL A 28 6.34 -5.55 -14.51
CA VAL A 28 7.24 -5.16 -15.62
C VAL A 28 8.58 -4.67 -15.08
N ASN A 29 8.56 -3.78 -14.08
CA ASN A 29 9.77 -3.21 -13.50
C ASN A 29 10.66 -4.25 -12.79
N SER A 30 10.06 -5.32 -12.25
CA SER A 30 10.78 -6.37 -11.51
C SER A 30 11.10 -7.58 -12.39
N GLY A 31 10.64 -7.62 -13.63
CA GLY A 31 10.88 -8.71 -14.57
C GLY A 31 10.26 -10.05 -14.13
N VAL A 32 9.15 -10.01 -13.40
CA VAL A 32 8.46 -11.21 -12.90
C VAL A 32 7.22 -11.49 -13.74
N ASP A 33 6.98 -12.76 -14.08
CA ASP A 33 5.82 -13.16 -14.86
C ASP A 33 4.52 -12.97 -14.06
N HIS A 34 3.42 -12.77 -14.77
CA HIS A 34 2.12 -12.40 -14.22
C HIS A 34 1.56 -13.49 -13.28
N ASP A 35 1.86 -14.76 -13.54
CA ASP A 35 1.39 -15.88 -12.71
C ASP A 35 2.31 -16.20 -11.52
N THR A 36 3.54 -15.69 -11.50
CA THR A 36 4.55 -16.01 -10.47
C THR A 36 4.24 -15.33 -9.14
N VAL A 37 3.66 -14.12 -9.15
CA VAL A 37 3.40 -13.33 -7.92
C VAL A 37 1.99 -12.76 -7.93
N LYS A 38 1.16 -13.21 -6.99
CA LYS A 38 -0.20 -12.72 -6.78
C LYS A 38 -0.35 -12.11 -5.39
N ILE A 39 -0.88 -10.89 -5.34
CA ILE A 39 -1.22 -10.23 -4.08
C ILE A 39 -2.72 -10.41 -3.87
N GLY A 40 -3.10 -11.04 -2.75
CA GLY A 40 -4.52 -11.19 -2.41
C GLY A 40 -5.17 -9.85 -2.05
N ASP A 41 -6.45 -9.70 -2.36
CA ASP A 41 -7.19 -8.46 -2.09
C ASP A 41 -7.15 -8.05 -0.61
N SER A 42 -7.23 -9.03 0.29
CA SER A 42 -7.10 -8.79 1.74
C SER A 42 -5.73 -8.23 2.11
N ALA A 43 -4.66 -8.73 1.48
CA ALA A 43 -3.30 -8.25 1.69
C ALA A 43 -3.12 -6.83 1.12
N MET A 44 -3.70 -6.53 -0.05
CA MET A 44 -3.66 -5.19 -0.64
C MET A 44 -4.41 -4.17 0.22
N ARG A 45 -5.60 -4.53 0.73
CA ARG A 45 -6.36 -3.68 1.68
C ARG A 45 -5.57 -3.42 2.95
N LEU A 46 -4.92 -4.44 3.50
CA LEU A 46 -4.06 -4.29 4.68
C LEU A 46 -2.85 -3.38 4.38
N LEU A 47 -2.25 -3.53 3.20
CA LEU A 47 -1.14 -2.70 2.76
C LEU A 47 -1.54 -1.22 2.70
N ILE A 48 -2.68 -0.90 2.05
CA ILE A 48 -3.23 0.46 1.99
C ILE A 48 -3.46 1.02 3.40
N LYS A 49 -4.09 0.25 4.29
CA LYS A 49 -4.45 0.71 5.64
C LYS A 49 -3.24 0.90 6.57
N SER A 50 -2.34 -0.07 6.62
CA SER A 50 -1.28 -0.13 7.65
C SER A 50 0.06 0.45 7.20
N TYR A 51 0.26 0.69 5.90
CA TYR A 51 1.53 1.17 5.36
C TYR A 51 1.41 2.48 4.57
N CYS A 52 0.20 2.91 4.19
CA CYS A 52 -0.02 4.09 3.35
C CYS A 52 -1.03 5.09 3.95
N ARG A 53 -0.52 6.11 4.65
CA ARG A 53 -1.31 7.29 5.09
C ARG A 53 -0.97 8.52 4.26
N GLU A 54 -1.45 8.53 3.03
CA GLU A 54 -1.34 9.68 2.13
C GLU A 54 -2.66 9.87 1.39
N SER A 55 -2.90 11.03 0.80
CA SER A 55 -4.04 11.28 -0.10
C SER A 55 -3.83 10.63 -1.48
N GLY A 56 -2.57 10.45 -1.91
CA GLY A 56 -2.20 9.84 -3.19
C GLY A 56 -1.93 8.33 -3.16
N VAL A 57 -1.13 7.87 -4.14
CA VAL A 57 -0.71 6.46 -4.31
C VAL A 57 0.81 6.28 -4.44
N ARG A 58 1.62 7.32 -4.15
CA ARG A 58 3.08 7.27 -4.30
C ARG A 58 3.75 6.32 -3.31
N ASN A 59 3.36 6.37 -2.05
CA ASN A 59 3.81 5.42 -1.03
C ASN A 59 3.26 4.01 -1.33
N LEU A 60 2.00 3.90 -1.77
CA LEU A 60 1.41 2.64 -2.20
C LEU A 60 2.24 1.96 -3.30
N GLN A 61 2.60 2.71 -4.34
CA GLN A 61 3.49 2.24 -5.40
C GLN A 61 4.83 1.73 -4.86
N LYS A 62 5.50 2.50 -3.98
CA LYS A 62 6.79 2.10 -3.39
C LYS A 62 6.70 0.80 -2.62
N GLN A 63 5.62 0.59 -1.86
CA GLN A 63 5.42 -0.64 -1.10
C GLN A 63 5.17 -1.83 -2.03
N ILE A 64 4.34 -1.67 -3.08
CA ILE A 64 4.11 -2.72 -4.09
C ILE A 64 5.43 -3.09 -4.78
N GLU A 65 6.22 -2.11 -5.23
CA GLU A 65 7.54 -2.36 -5.82
C GLU A 65 8.49 -3.09 -4.86
N LYS A 66 8.42 -2.79 -3.56
CA LYS A 66 9.21 -3.49 -2.55
C LYS A 66 8.80 -4.97 -2.42
N VAL A 67 7.50 -5.25 -2.45
CA VAL A 67 6.98 -6.64 -2.46
C VAL A 67 7.50 -7.39 -3.68
N TYR A 68 7.35 -6.82 -4.88
CA TYR A 68 7.78 -7.47 -6.12
C TYR A 68 9.30 -7.68 -6.21
N ARG A 69 10.11 -6.70 -5.78
CA ARG A 69 11.57 -6.89 -5.71
C ARG A 69 11.97 -8.03 -4.77
N LYS A 70 11.30 -8.14 -3.61
CA LYS A 70 11.59 -9.19 -2.64
C LYS A 70 11.08 -10.55 -3.11
N ALA A 71 9.94 -10.60 -3.80
CA ALA A 71 9.45 -11.80 -4.45
C ALA A 71 10.42 -12.30 -5.52
N ALA A 72 10.88 -11.42 -6.42
CA ALA A 72 11.89 -11.73 -7.43
C ALA A 72 13.18 -12.31 -6.81
N PHE A 73 13.66 -11.70 -5.71
CA PHE A 73 14.82 -12.22 -5.00
C PHE A 73 14.59 -13.64 -4.44
N ARG A 74 13.41 -13.94 -3.89
CA ARG A 74 13.08 -15.28 -3.39
C ARG A 74 12.97 -16.30 -4.52
N ILE A 75 12.40 -15.94 -5.65
CA ILE A 75 12.30 -16.83 -6.83
C ILE A 75 13.70 -17.26 -7.27
N VAL A 76 14.63 -16.32 -7.40
CA VAL A 76 16.02 -16.61 -7.82
C VAL A 76 16.79 -17.42 -6.78
N LYS A 77 16.60 -17.12 -5.48
CA LYS A 77 17.36 -17.77 -4.41
C LYS A 77 16.82 -19.14 -4.02
N GLU A 78 15.50 -19.28 -3.91
CA GLU A 78 14.82 -20.45 -3.35
C GLU A 78 14.19 -21.33 -4.45
N GLY A 79 14.19 -20.88 -5.71
CA GLY A 79 13.61 -21.63 -6.83
C GLY A 79 12.08 -21.77 -6.77
N ILE A 80 11.42 -20.95 -5.96
CA ILE A 80 9.96 -20.99 -5.79
C ILE A 80 9.30 -20.42 -7.04
N SER A 81 8.40 -21.18 -7.66
CA SER A 81 7.72 -20.79 -8.90
C SER A 81 6.49 -19.91 -8.69
N ASN A 82 5.79 -20.03 -7.55
CA ASN A 82 4.57 -19.26 -7.27
C ASN A 82 4.59 -18.69 -5.85
N ILE A 83 4.40 -17.37 -5.73
CA ILE A 83 4.31 -16.64 -4.47
C ILE A 83 2.93 -16.00 -4.36
N LEU A 84 2.17 -16.44 -3.36
CA LEU A 84 0.92 -15.81 -2.96
C LEU A 84 1.17 -14.92 -1.74
N VAL A 85 0.90 -13.62 -1.87
CA VAL A 85 1.02 -12.67 -0.75
C VAL A 85 -0.33 -12.57 -0.04
N THR A 86 -0.35 -13.00 1.22
CA THR A 86 -1.49 -12.99 2.14
C THR A 86 -1.24 -11.97 3.27
N PRO A 87 -2.27 -11.58 4.05
CA PRO A 87 -2.08 -10.68 5.18
C PRO A 87 -1.01 -11.15 6.18
N ASP A 88 -0.92 -12.46 6.41
CA ASP A 88 0.00 -13.06 7.38
C ASP A 88 1.47 -12.99 6.94
N ASN A 89 1.73 -13.19 5.64
CA ASN A 89 3.09 -13.16 5.10
C ASN A 89 3.52 -11.76 4.62
N LEU A 90 2.59 -10.80 4.54
CA LEU A 90 2.84 -9.44 4.06
C LEU A 90 4.01 -8.79 4.80
N GLN A 91 4.09 -9.01 6.12
CA GLN A 91 5.15 -8.47 6.97
C GLN A 91 6.55 -8.96 6.57
N GLU A 92 6.67 -10.17 6.01
CA GLU A 92 7.94 -10.67 5.50
C GLU A 92 8.40 -9.85 4.29
N PHE A 93 7.49 -9.36 3.45
CA PHE A 93 7.83 -8.61 2.24
C PHE A 93 8.11 -7.14 2.53
N VAL A 94 7.18 -6.46 3.20
CA VAL A 94 7.23 -5.00 3.41
C VAL A 94 7.89 -4.60 4.74
N GLY A 95 7.96 -5.50 5.71
CA GLY A 95 8.43 -5.23 7.07
C GLY A 95 7.28 -5.01 8.05
N LYS A 96 7.59 -4.56 9.27
CA LYS A 96 6.58 -4.29 10.31
C LYS A 96 5.60 -3.19 9.85
N PRO A 97 4.31 -3.25 10.26
CA PRO A 97 3.35 -2.20 9.96
C PRO A 97 3.81 -0.86 10.51
N LEU A 98 3.77 0.17 9.66
CA LEU A 98 4.17 1.54 10.02
C LEU A 98 3.09 2.23 10.86
N PHE A 99 1.83 1.87 10.62
CA PHE A 99 0.67 2.46 11.28
C PHE A 99 -0.19 1.35 11.91
N THR A 100 -0.29 1.38 13.24
CA THR A 100 -0.98 0.35 14.03
C THR A 100 -2.33 0.83 14.57
N THR A 101 -2.48 2.12 14.88
CA THR A 101 -3.72 2.69 15.42
C THR A 101 -4.13 3.97 14.71
N ASP A 102 -5.43 4.08 14.40
CA ASP A 102 -6.03 5.32 13.89
C ASP A 102 -6.28 6.33 15.01
N LYS A 103 -6.37 5.87 16.26
CA LYS A 103 -6.51 6.72 17.43
C LYS A 103 -5.15 6.96 18.09
N MET A 104 -4.90 8.23 18.40
CA MET A 104 -3.77 8.64 19.24
C MET A 104 -3.99 8.27 20.72
N TYR A 105 -5.25 8.26 21.17
CA TYR A 105 -5.66 7.87 22.51
C TYR A 105 -6.85 6.90 22.43
N GLU A 106 -6.84 5.81 23.20
CA GLU A 106 -7.99 4.90 23.27
C GLU A 106 -9.23 5.59 23.87
N GLN A 107 -9.02 6.35 24.94
CA GLN A 107 -9.97 7.29 25.51
C GLN A 107 -9.37 8.69 25.48
N THR A 108 -10.10 9.65 24.93
CA THR A 108 -9.65 11.04 24.81
C THR A 108 -9.59 11.69 26.20
N PRO A 109 -8.43 12.18 26.68
CA PRO A 109 -8.35 12.84 27.97
C PRO A 109 -9.08 14.19 27.96
N PRO A 110 -9.53 14.69 29.12
CA PRO A 110 -10.13 16.03 29.23
C PRO A 110 -9.19 17.10 28.67
N GLY A 111 -9.72 18.00 27.83
CA GLY A 111 -8.95 19.06 27.17
C GLY A 111 -8.39 18.71 25.80
N VAL A 112 -8.63 17.50 25.27
CA VAL A 112 -8.24 17.09 23.92
C VAL A 112 -9.48 16.84 23.06
N VAL A 113 -9.49 17.36 21.83
CA VAL A 113 -10.54 17.10 20.83
C VAL A 113 -9.91 16.80 19.47
N MET A 114 -10.54 15.93 18.67
CA MET A 114 -10.09 15.62 17.32
C MET A 114 -10.70 16.63 16.33
N GLY A 115 -9.86 17.44 15.69
CA GLY A 115 -10.26 18.38 14.64
C GLY A 115 -9.82 17.92 13.26
N LEU A 116 -10.56 18.31 12.23
CA LEU A 116 -10.14 18.15 10.83
C LEU A 116 -9.41 19.41 10.39
N ALA A 117 -8.30 19.27 9.67
CA ALA A 117 -7.50 20.39 9.19
C ALA A 117 -7.18 20.21 7.70
N TRP A 118 -7.40 21.26 6.91
CA TRP A 118 -6.92 21.30 5.53
C TRP A 118 -5.44 21.69 5.52
N THR A 119 -4.60 20.86 4.90
CA THR A 119 -3.16 21.09 4.80
C THR A 119 -2.69 21.03 3.35
N ALA A 120 -1.47 21.50 3.07
CA ALA A 120 -0.88 21.40 1.73
C ALA A 120 -0.69 19.94 1.23
N MET A 121 -0.78 18.94 2.12
CA MET A 121 -0.70 17.51 1.80
C MET A 121 -2.08 16.86 1.60
N GLY A 122 -3.16 17.62 1.81
CA GLY A 122 -4.54 17.16 1.64
C GLY A 122 -5.46 17.53 2.80
N MET A 123 -6.71 17.10 2.65
CA MET A 123 -7.78 17.09 3.65
C MET A 123 -7.85 15.71 4.31
#